data_AF-B6JJ59-F1
#
_entry.id   AF-B6JJ59-F1
#
_cell.length_a   1.000
_cell.length_b   1.000
_cell.length_c   1.000
_cell.angle_alpha   90.00
_cell.angle_beta   90.00
_cell.angle_gamma   90.00
#
_symmetry.space_group_name_H-M   'P 1'
#
loop_
_entity.id
_entity.type
_entity.pdbx_description
1 polymer ?
#
loop_
_entity_poly.entity_id
_entity_poly.type
_entity_poly.pdbx_seq_one_letter_code
_entity_poly.pdbx_strand_id
1 'polypeptide(L)' 'MNALVYLIPVSLVFGCVSLAAFLWALQSGQYEDLEGAGERVLLDNDSDGKAGSH' A
#
# COMPACT_ATOMS: atom_id res chain seq x y z
N MET A 1 -32.52 -13.37 22.09
CA MET A 1 -31.78 -13.92 20.92
C MET A 1 -30.30 -13.60 21.10
N ASN A 2 -29.40 -14.55 20.89
CA ASN A 2 -27.98 -14.39 21.22
C ASN A 2 -27.25 -13.58 20.13
N ALA A 3 -26.57 -12.49 20.50
CA ALA A 3 -25.89 -11.58 19.57
C ALA A 3 -24.82 -12.28 18.70
N LEU A 4 -24.24 -13.38 19.22
CA LEU A 4 -23.25 -14.19 18.50
C LEU A 4 -23.75 -14.69 17.14
N VAL A 5 -25.06 -14.95 16.99
CA VAL A 5 -25.65 -15.41 15.72
C VAL A 5 -25.46 -14.39 14.60
N TYR A 6 -25.41 -13.10 14.91
CA TYR A 6 -25.18 -12.04 13.93
C TYR A 6 -23.70 -11.67 13.82
N LEU A 7 -22.96 -11.68 14.92
CA LEU A 7 -21.55 -11.24 14.93
C LEU A 7 -20.62 -12.22 14.19
N ILE A 8 -20.87 -13.53 14.27
CA ILE A 8 -20.06 -14.54 13.58
C ILE A 8 -20.09 -14.34 12.05
N PRO A 9 -21.26 -14.31 11.37
CA PRO A 9 -21.30 -14.11 9.93
C PRO A 9 -20.80 -12.73 9.51
N VAL A 10 -21.08 -11.67 10.29
CA VAL A 10 -20.56 -10.32 10.01
C VAL A 10 -19.04 -10.31 10.04
N SER A 11 -18.42 -10.91 11.06
CA SER A 11 -16.96 -10.98 11.16
C SER A 11 -16.33 -11.77 10.01
N LEU A 12 -16.96 -12.86 9.57
CA LEU A 12 -16.49 -13.64 8.42
C LEU A 12 -16.53 -12.81 7.13
N VAL A 13 -17.63 -12.09 6.89
CA VAL A 13 -17.75 -11.21 5.72
C VAL A 13 -16.68 -10.11 5.76
N PHE A 14 -16.51 -9.44 6.90
CA PHE A 14 -15.47 -8.41 7.05
C PHE A 14 -14.06 -8.98 6.84
N GLY A 15 -13.79 -10.19 7.35
CA GLY A 15 -12.51 -10.88 7.11
C GLY A 15 -12.27 -11.16 5.62
N CYS A 16 -13.27 -11.71 4.93
CA CYS A 16 -13.18 -11.99 3.49
C CYS A 16 -12.99 -10.71 2.66
N VAL A 17 -13.74 -9.65 2.96
CA VAL A 17 -13.61 -8.34 2.28
C VAL A 17 -12.22 -7.76 2.49
N SER A 18 -11.71 -7.81 3.73
CA SER A 18 -10.37 -7.30 4.05
C SER A 18 -9.27 -8.07 3.31
N LEU A 19 -9.39 -9.40 3.26
CA LEU A 19 -8.45 -10.25 2.53
C LEU A 19 -8.49 -9.97 1.02
N ALA A 20 -9.69 -9.84 0.44
CA ALA A 20 -9.84 -9.52 -0.98
C ALA A 20 -9.25 -8.16 -1.33
N ALA A 21 -9.50 -7.14 -0.49
CA ALA A 21 -8.92 -5.81 -0.67
C ALA A 21 -7.38 -5.84 -0.58
N PHE A 22 -6.83 -6.62 0.35
CA PHE A 22 -5.38 -6.81 0.48
C PHE A 22 -4.76 -7.46 -0.76
N LEU A 23 -5.36 -8.55 -1.26
CA LEU A 23 -4.88 -9.21 -2.47
C LEU A 23 -4.99 -8.31 -3.71
N TRP A 24 -6.06 -7.52 -3.81
CA TRP A 24 -6.22 -6.54 -4.87
C TRP A 24 -5.15 -5.44 -4.81
N ALA A 25 -4.81 -4.95 -3.61
CA ALA A 25 -3.75 -3.95 -3.43
C ALA A 25 -2.36 -4.47 -3.86
N LEU A 26 -2.05 -5.74 -3.58
CA LEU A 26 -0.83 -6.38 -4.07
C LEU A 26 -0.82 -6.48 -5.61
N GLN A 27 -1.94 -6.88 -6.22
CA GLN A 27 -2.04 -7.05 -7.66
C GLN A 27 -2.08 -5.73 -8.44
N SER A 28 -2.51 -4.63 -7.82
CA SER A 28 -2.68 -3.31 -8.46
C SER A 28 -1.38 -2.64 -8.90
N GLY A 29 -0.20 -3.27 -8.71
CA GLY A 29 1.08 -2.73 -9.18
C GLY A 29 1.50 -1.42 -8.51
N GLN A 30 0.79 -0.97 -7.48
CA GLN A 30 1.08 0.27 -6.73
C GLN A 30 2.47 0.26 -6.07
N TYR A 31 3.06 -0.92 -5.88
CA TYR A 31 4.42 -1.07 -5.37
C TYR A 31 5.50 -0.75 -6.43
N GLU A 32 5.18 -0.89 -7.71
CA GLU A 32 6.12 -0.62 -8.81
C GLU A 32 6.43 0.88 -8.91
N ASP A 33 5.43 1.74 -8.65
CA ASP A 33 5.63 3.21 -8.58
C ASP A 33 6.38 3.65 -7.31
N LEU A 34 6.21 2.93 -6.19
CA LEU A 34 6.96 3.19 -4.95
C LEU A 34 8.45 2.86 -5.08
N GLU A 35 8.81 1.80 -5.80
CA GLU A 35 10.21 1.44 -6.10
C GLU A 35 10.90 2.58 -6.90
N GLY A 36 10.23 3.10 -7.93
CA GLY A 36 10.74 4.23 -8.73
C GLY A 36 10.76 5.56 -7.98
N ALA A 37 9.82 5.81 -7.07
CA ALA A 37 9.82 7.01 -6.21
C ALA A 37 10.89 6.93 -5.11
N GLY A 38 11.15 5.74 -4.55
CA GLY A 38 12.19 5.46 -3.58
C GLY A 38 13.60 5.69 -4.14
N GLU A 39 13.85 5.21 -5.36
CA GLU A 39 15.11 5.45 -6.07
C GLU A 39 15.37 6.96 -6.25
N ARG A 40 14.33 7.71 -6.66
CA ARG A 40 14.43 9.17 -6.81
C ARG A 40 14.73 9.87 -5.50
N VAL A 41 14.01 9.61 -4.41
CA VAL A 41 14.24 10.32 -3.13
C VAL A 41 15.62 10.04 -2.52
N LEU A 42 16.16 8.85 -2.75
CA LEU A 42 17.50 8.47 -2.30
C LEU A 42 18.60 9.12 -3.15
N LEU A 43 18.45 9.15 -4.48
CA LEU A 43 19.43 9.75 -5.40
C LEU A 43 19.35 11.30 -5.46
N ASP A 44 18.19 11.88 -5.19
CA ASP A 44 17.97 13.34 -5.23
C ASP A 44 18.82 14.07 -4.16
N ASN A 45 19.10 13.42 -3.02
CA ASN A 45 19.99 13.97 -1.99
C ASN A 45 21.47 14.06 -2.42
N ASP A 46 21.90 13.25 -3.38
CA ASP A 46 23.28 13.28 -3.91
C ASP A 46 23.44 14.22 -5.12
N SER A 47 22.33 14.68 -5.70
CA SER A 47 22.30 15.45 -6.95
C SER A 47 22.35 16.97 -6.76
N ASP A 48 21.95 17.47 -5.59
CA ASP A 48 21.85 18.91 -5.28
C ASP A 48 23.20 19.58 -4.93
N GLY A 49 24.32 18.87 -5.08
CA GLY A 49 25.65 19.36 -4.73
C GLY A 49 26.42 20.09 -5.84
N LYS A 50 26.13 19.89 -7.14
CA LYS A 50 26.94 20.47 -8.24
C LYS A 50 26.16 20.67 -9.55
N ALA A 51 25.36 21.72 -9.63
CA ALA A 51 24.97 22.30 -10.93
C ALA A 51 24.67 23.82 -10.85
N GLY A 52 25.51 24.54 -10.11
CA GLY A 52 25.66 25.98 -10.28
C GLY A 52 26.91 26.27 -11.11
N SER A 53 26.81 26.17 -12.43
CA SER A 53 27.78 26.82 -13.34
C SER A 53 27.04 27.58 -14.43
N HIS A 54 26.83 28.86 -14.20
CA HIS A 54 27.19 29.90 -15.15
C HIS A 54 27.33 31.24 -14.45
#